data_AF-A0A9C9PLB6-F1
#
_entry.id   AF-A0A9C9PLB6-F1
#
_cell.length_a   1.000
_cell.length_b   1.000
_cell.length_c   1.000
_cell.angle_alpha   90.00
_cell.angle_beta   90.00
_cell.angle_gamma   90.00
#
_symmetry.space_group_name_H-M   'P 1'
#
loop_
_entity.id
_entity.type
_entity.pdbx_description
1 polymer ?
#
loop_
_entity_poly.entity_id
_entity_poly.type
_entity_poly.pdbx_seq_one_letter_code
_entity_poly.pdbx_strand_id
1 'polypeptide(L)' 'MELSPEYYEWEKESIEKGMQKMYRLSLESLLKIRFGQIDEALASIIESLLQLPVDESSRLILQSSREELLAKFVA' A
#
# COMPACT_ATOMS: atom_id res chain seq x y z
N MET A 1 34.91 -15.24 -2.47
CA MET A 1 34.64 -14.31 -3.58
C MET A 1 33.66 -13.29 -3.02
N GLU A 2 34.06 -12.02 -2.93
CA GLU A 2 33.13 -10.93 -2.64
C GLU A 2 32.35 -10.62 -3.92
N LEU A 3 31.06 -10.33 -3.78
CA LEU A 3 30.19 -9.98 -4.91
C LEU A 3 30.50 -8.56 -5.38
N SER A 4 30.16 -8.24 -6.63
CA SER A 4 30.41 -6.92 -7.18
C SER A 4 29.43 -5.86 -6.60
N PRO A 5 29.81 -4.58 -6.53
CA PRO A 5 28.91 -3.51 -6.08
C PRO A 5 27.56 -3.48 -6.80
N GLU A 6 27.53 -3.82 -8.08
CA GLU A 6 26.32 -3.87 -8.91
C GLU A 6 25.33 -4.94 -8.42
N TYR A 7 25.82 -6.06 -7.86
CA TYR A 7 24.96 -7.08 -7.28
C TYR A 7 24.21 -6.56 -6.06
N TYR A 8 24.89 -5.81 -5.18
CA TYR A 8 24.27 -5.27 -3.97
C TYR A 8 23.20 -4.22 -4.29
N GLU A 9 23.44 -3.38 -5.30
CA GLU A 9 22.43 -2.43 -5.78
C GLU A 9 21.21 -3.15 -6.39
N TRP A 10 21.45 -4.17 -7.22
CA TRP A 10 20.38 -5.00 -7.77
C TRP A 10 19.56 -5.72 -6.69
N GLU A 11 20.23 -6.25 -5.65
CA GLU A 11 19.58 -6.93 -4.53
C GLU A 11 18.70 -5.96 -3.75
N LYS A 12 19.22 -4.77 -3.45
CA LYS A 12 18.47 -3.70 -2.77
C LYS A 12 17.25 -3.25 -3.57
N GLU A 13 17.42 -2.97 -4.86
CA GLU A 13 16.32 -2.56 -5.75
C GLU A 13 15.24 -3.66 -5.84
N SER A 14 15.67 -4.93 -5.91
CA SER A 14 14.76 -6.08 -5.96
C SER A 14 13.95 -6.23 -4.67
N ILE A 15 14.58 -6.05 -3.51
CA ILE A 15 13.91 -6.05 -2.22
C ILE A 15 12.91 -4.90 -2.14
N GLU A 16 13.31 -3.68 -2.53
CA GLU A 16 12.45 -2.51 -2.49
C GLU A 16 11.21 -2.68 -3.36
N LYS A 17 11.37 -3.15 -4.60
CA LYS A 17 10.24 -3.48 -5.49
C LYS A 17 9.33 -4.56 -4.90
N GLY A 18 9.92 -5.57 -4.27
CA GLY A 18 9.18 -6.63 -3.58
C GLY A 18 8.33 -6.08 -2.42
N MET A 19 8.92 -5.19 -1.61
CA MET A 19 8.24 -4.53 -0.50
C MET A 19 7.10 -3.62 -0.97
N GLN A 20 7.32 -2.80 -2.02
CA GLN A 20 6.28 -1.94 -2.59
C GLN A 20 5.10 -2.76 -3.14
N LYS A 21 5.38 -3.85 -3.87
CA LYS A 21 4.34 -4.76 -4.37
C LYS A 21 3.57 -5.42 -3.24
N MET A 22 4.27 -5.91 -2.22
CA MET A 22 3.64 -6.53 -1.06
C MET A 22 2.77 -5.53 -0.30
N TYR A 23 3.23 -4.28 -0.15
CA TYR A 23 2.48 -3.24 0.54
C TYR A 23 1.15 -2.95 -0.18
N ARG A 24 1.17 -2.81 -1.51
CA ARG A 24 -0.05 -2.66 -2.32
C ARG A 24 -1.01 -3.83 -2.12
N LEU A 25 -0.53 -5.06 -2.25
CA LEU A 25 -1.37 -6.26 -2.08
C LEU A 25 -1.98 -6.34 -0.68
N SER A 26 -1.23 -5.97 0.35
CA SER A 26 -1.71 -5.90 1.73
C SER A 26 -2.82 -4.86 1.89
N LEU A 27 -2.67 -3.66 1.32
CA LEU A 27 -3.70 -2.62 1.36
C LEU A 27 -4.96 -3.05 0.62
N GLU A 28 -4.83 -3.59 -0.60
CA GLU A 28 -5.97 -4.08 -1.37
C GLU A 28 -6.71 -5.21 -0.63
N SER A 29 -5.97 -6.14 -0.03
CA SER A 29 -6.55 -7.20 0.78
C SER A 29 -7.31 -6.64 1.99
N LEU A 30 -6.72 -5.67 2.70
CA LEU A 30 -7.32 -5.06 3.88
C LEU A 30 -8.59 -4.26 3.54
N LEU A 31 -8.54 -3.47 2.47
CA LEU A 31 -9.72 -2.78 1.93
C LEU A 31 -10.83 -3.77 1.58
N LYS A 32 -10.48 -4.90 0.95
CA LYS A 32 -11.47 -5.94 0.62
C LYS A 32 -12.12 -6.56 1.86
N ILE A 33 -11.30 -6.88 2.87
CA ILE A 33 -11.76 -7.46 4.13
C ILE A 33 -12.70 -6.50 4.86
N ARG A 34 -12.40 -5.18 4.84
CA ARG A 34 -13.15 -4.17 5.59
C ARG A 34 -14.41 -3.68 4.88
N PHE A 35 -14.35 -3.48 3.57
CA PHE A 35 -15.37 -2.75 2.81
C PHE A 35 -15.98 -3.56 1.66
N GLY A 36 -15.55 -4.80 1.44
CA GLY A 36 -16.08 -5.68 0.41
C GLY A 36 -15.30 -5.58 -0.91
N GLN A 37 -15.95 -5.26 -2.02
CA GLN A 37 -15.22 -5.11 -3.28
C GLN A 37 -14.53 -3.74 -3.38
N ILE A 38 -13.38 -3.68 -4.05
CA ILE A 38 -12.72 -2.43 -4.40
C ILE A 38 -13.37 -1.93 -5.68
N ASP A 39 -14.26 -0.96 -5.56
CA ASP A 39 -14.81 -0.22 -6.69
C ASP A 39 -13.93 0.99 -7.04
N GLU A 40 -14.35 1.75 -8.06
CA GLU A 40 -13.60 2.90 -8.58
C GLU A 40 -13.25 3.93 -7.51
N ALA A 41 -14.16 4.18 -6.56
CA ALA A 41 -13.92 5.12 -5.47
C ALA A 41 -12.78 4.64 -4.57
N LEU A 42 -12.82 3.38 -4.12
CA LEU A 42 -11.74 2.82 -3.31
C LEU A 42 -10.43 2.65 -4.10
N ALA A 43 -10.50 2.32 -5.39
CA ALA A 43 -9.33 2.23 -6.25
C ALA A 43 -8.60 3.57 -6.37
N SER A 44 -9.35 4.68 -6.45
CA SER A 44 -8.80 6.03 -6.61
C SER A 44 -7.90 6.48 -5.44
N ILE A 45 -8.09 5.91 -4.24
CA ILE A 45 -7.35 6.32 -3.04
C ILE A 45 -6.15 5.42 -2.73
N ILE A 46 -5.95 4.31 -3.46
CA ILE A 46 -4.87 3.34 -3.19
C ILE A 46 -3.49 3.99 -3.30
N GLU A 47 -3.26 4.82 -4.33
CA GLU A 47 -1.98 5.51 -4.50
C GLU A 47 -1.68 6.42 -3.31
N SER A 48 -2.68 7.16 -2.83
CA SER A 48 -2.53 8.05 -1.67
C SER A 48 -2.22 7.26 -0.39
N LEU A 49 -2.86 6.11 -0.19
CA LEU A 49 -2.59 5.23 0.94
C LEU A 49 -1.17 4.64 0.89
N LEU A 50 -0.67 4.33 -0.31
CA LEU A 50 0.68 3.80 -0.50
C LEU A 50 1.79 4.81 -0.16
N GLN A 51 1.49 6.11 -0.21
CA GLN A 51 2.44 7.14 0.21
C GLN A 51 2.55 7.27 1.74
N LEU A 52 1.64 6.65 2.50
CA LEU A 52 1.66 6.70 3.96
C LEU A 52 2.50 5.55 4.53
N PRO A 53 3.04 5.71 5.76
CA PRO A 53 3.59 4.60 6.52
C PRO A 53 2.60 3.45 6.66
N VAL A 54 3.11 2.21 6.63
CA VAL A 54 2.30 0.97 6.67
C VAL A 54 1.30 0.95 7.83
N ASP A 55 1.74 1.37 9.02
CA ASP A 55 0.87 1.38 10.20
C ASP A 55 -0.19 2.48 10.13
N GLU A 56 0.09 3.59 9.45
CA GLU A 56 -0.85 4.70 9.31
C GLU A 56 -1.98 4.35 8.34
N SER A 57 -1.65 3.85 7.16
CA SER A 57 -2.65 3.38 6.19
C SER A 57 -3.50 2.24 6.76
N SER A 58 -2.88 1.27 7.45
CA SER A 58 -3.58 0.18 8.12
C SER A 58 -4.56 0.70 9.18
N ARG A 59 -4.14 1.67 10.01
CA ARG A 59 -5.01 2.29 11.01
C ARG A 59 -6.19 3.01 10.36
N LEU A 60 -5.95 3.82 9.32
CA LEU A 60 -7.02 4.53 8.61
C LEU A 60 -8.08 3.58 8.06
N ILE A 61 -7.67 2.48 7.42
CA ILE A 61 -8.60 1.48 6.87
C ILE A 61 -9.38 0.75 7.98
N LEU A 62 -8.70 0.41 9.10
CA LEU A 62 -9.31 -0.33 10.21
C LEU A 62 -10.24 0.53 11.07
N GLN A 63 -9.96 1.83 11.20
CA GLN A 63 -10.63 2.71 12.16
C GLN A 63 -11.65 3.65 11.54
N SER A 64 -11.67 3.81 10.21
CA SER A 64 -12.66 4.63 9.52
C SER A 64 -13.80 3.81 8.94
N SER A 65 -14.98 4.43 8.82
CA SER A 65 -15.98 3.98 7.86
C SER A 65 -15.46 4.13 6.43
N ARG A 66 -16.16 3.54 5.47
CA ARG A 66 -15.80 3.66 4.06
C ARG A 66 -15.88 5.12 3.59
N GLU A 67 -16.94 5.81 3.98
CA GLU A 67 -17.21 7.21 3.60
C GLU A 67 -16.20 8.15 4.25
N GLU A 68 -15.86 7.93 5.53
CA GLU A 68 -14.84 8.68 6.24
C GLU A 68 -13.45 8.49 5.62
N LEU A 69 -13.13 7.27 5.19
CA LEU A 69 -11.86 6.99 4.53
C LEU A 69 -11.79 7.72 3.18
N LEU A 70 -12.83 7.63 2.36
CA LEU A 70 -12.90 8.32 1.07
C LEU A 70 -12.82 9.83 1.24
N ALA A 71 -13.53 10.41 2.21
CA ALA A 71 -13.52 11.86 2.47
C ALA A 71 -12.15 12.41 2.87
N LYS A 72 -11.20 11.57 3.30
CA LYS A 72 -9.81 11.99 3.60
C LYS A 72 -8.95 12.16 2.35
N PHE A 73 -9.33 11.55 1.23
CA PHE A 73 -8.49 11.45 0.03
C PHE A 73 -9.18 11.90 -1.25
N VAL A 74 -10.51 11.92 -1.29
CA VAL A 74 -11.33 12.45 -2.38
C VAL A 74 -11.65 13.91 -2.03
N ALA A 75 -11.04 14.84 -2.76
CA ALA A 75 -11.33 16.28 -2.66
C ALA A 75 -12.65 16.64 -3.34
#